data_AF-A0A7X8I1L2-F1
#
_entry.id   AF-A0A7X8I1L2-F1
#
_cell.length_a   1.000
_cell.length_b   1.000
_cell.length_c   1.000
_cell.angle_alpha   90.00
_cell.angle_beta   90.00
_cell.angle_gamma   90.00
#
_symmetry.space_group_name_H-M   'P 1'
#
loop_
_entity.id
_entity.type
_entity.pdbx_description
1 polymer ?
#
loop_
_entity_poly.entity_id
_entity_poly.type
_entity_poly.pdbx_seq_one_letter_code
_entity_poly.pdbx_strand_id
1 'polypeptide(L)'
;MNFTYPELYYRIYPKVMDTIGRYLDNNEYMENLTEEDIIRMTDEVYEKMVIECPEIHEDPVERRGQRRYRKIQRVFYGRRRLVRDIITIILISELLRRRNPHVTFL
;
A
#
# COMPACT_ATOMS: atom_id res chain seq x y z
N MET A 1 -4.64 7.17 16.19
CA MET A 1 -3.79 5.96 16.24
C MET A 1 -2.34 6.37 16.03
N ASN A 2 -1.49 6.21 17.05
CA ASN A 2 -0.03 6.17 16.87
C ASN A 2 0.32 4.80 16.28
N PHE A 3 0.04 4.59 15.00
CA PHE A 3 0.72 3.51 14.28
C PHE A 3 2.13 3.99 14.05
N THR A 4 3.00 3.68 15.00
CA THR A 4 4.43 3.86 14.82
C THR A 4 4.92 2.87 13.77
N TYR A 5 5.95 3.28 13.05
CA TYR A 5 6.80 2.32 12.41
C TYR A 5 7.61 1.66 13.54
N PRO A 6 7.70 0.32 13.62
CA PRO A 6 7.50 -0.67 12.54
C PRO A 6 6.15 -1.42 12.54
N GLU A 7 5.24 -1.17 13.48
CA GLU A 7 4.01 -1.97 13.63
C GLU A 7 3.12 -1.95 12.38
N LEU A 8 3.06 -0.81 11.70
CA LEU A 8 2.33 -0.67 10.43
C LEU A 8 2.90 -1.59 9.34
N TYR A 9 4.22 -1.71 9.25
CA TYR A 9 4.88 -2.58 8.29
C TYR A 9 4.51 -4.04 8.55
N TYR A 10 4.57 -4.49 9.81
CA TYR A 10 4.24 -5.87 10.16
C TYR A 10 2.77 -6.24 9.91
N ARG A 11 1.86 -5.26 9.87
CA ARG A 11 0.46 -5.49 9.47
C ARG A 11 0.27 -5.55 7.96
N ILE A 12 0.95 -4.67 7.22
CA ILE A 12 0.83 -4.59 5.75
C ILE A 12 1.52 -5.78 5.09
N TYR A 13 2.74 -6.10 5.53
CA TYR A 13 3.61 -7.10 4.91
C TYR A 13 2.96 -8.48 4.68
N PRO A 14 2.33 -9.13 5.68
CA PRO A 14 1.71 -10.43 5.46
C PRO A 14 0.57 -10.37 4.43
N LYS A 15 -0.17 -9.26 4.37
CA LYS A 15 -1.24 -9.07 3.37
C LYS A 15 -0.68 -8.91 1.96
N VAL A 16 0.44 -8.18 1.82
CA VAL A 16 1.16 -8.07 0.55
C VAL A 16 1.67 -9.43 0.08
N MET A 17 2.29 -10.22 0.97
CA MET A 17 2.78 -11.56 0.65
C MET A 17 1.67 -12.50 0.20
N ASP A 18 0.54 -12.50 0.91
CA ASP A 18 -0.64 -13.28 0.57
C ASP A 18 -1.22 -12.88 -0.80
N THR A 19 -1.33 -11.59 -1.08
CA THR A 19 -1.80 -11.08 -2.38
C THR A 19 -0.85 -11.42 -3.53
N ILE A 20 0.47 -11.25 -3.34
CA ILE A 20 1.46 -11.67 -4.35
C ILE A 20 1.41 -13.19 -4.57
N GLY A 21 1.34 -13.99 -3.50
CA GLY A 21 1.25 -15.44 -3.59
C GLY A 21 0.04 -15.88 -4.43
N ARG A 22 -1.15 -15.39 -4.09
CA ARG A 22 -2.38 -15.68 -4.84
C ARG A 22 -2.34 -15.17 -6.28
N TYR A 23 -1.70 -14.03 -6.55
CA TYR A 23 -1.55 -13.55 -7.93
C TYR A 23 -0.69 -14.49 -8.76
N LEU A 24 0.41 -15.00 -8.19
CA LEU A 24 1.34 -15.89 -8.89
C LEU A 24 0.79 -17.31 -9.06
N ASP A 25 0.05 -17.82 -8.07
CA ASP A 25 -0.60 -19.14 -8.20
C ASP A 25 -1.61 -19.15 -9.36
N ASN A 26 -2.22 -17.99 -9.66
CA ASN A 26 -3.17 -17.83 -10.76
C ASN A 26 -2.54 -17.37 -12.08
N ASN A 27 -1.28 -16.92 -12.08
CA ASN A 27 -0.59 -16.40 -13.25
C ASN A 27 0.77 -17.09 -13.41
N GLU A 28 0.85 -17.99 -14.39
CA GLU A 28 2.00 -18.85 -14.65
C GLU A 28 3.30 -18.09 -15.00
N TYR A 29 3.20 -16.80 -15.40
CA TYR A 29 4.33 -15.99 -15.83
C TYR A 29 4.35 -14.58 -15.20
N MET A 30 5.37 -14.31 -14.39
CA MET A 30 5.71 -12.98 -13.83
C MET A 30 5.98 -11.91 -14.90
N GLU A 31 6.32 -12.30 -16.13
CA GLU A 31 6.69 -11.38 -17.20
C GLU A 31 5.50 -10.55 -17.71
N ASN A 32 4.27 -10.98 -17.42
CA ASN A 32 3.04 -10.31 -17.84
C ASN A 32 2.45 -9.37 -16.79
N LEU A 33 3.21 -9.01 -15.75
CA LEU A 33 2.74 -8.09 -14.72
C LEU A 33 2.44 -6.71 -15.32
N THR A 34 1.17 -6.33 -15.36
CA THR A 34 0.73 -5.02 -15.85
C THR A 34 0.63 -3.99 -14.72
N GLU A 35 0.58 -2.70 -15.07
CA GLU A 35 0.29 -1.63 -14.11
C GLU A 35 -1.09 -1.84 -13.45
N GLU A 36 -2.08 -2.31 -14.21
CA GLU A 36 -3.42 -2.63 -13.72
C GLU A 36 -3.40 -3.73 -12.65
N ASP A 37 -2.53 -4.75 -12.81
CA ASP A 37 -2.34 -5.79 -11.82
C ASP A 37 -1.76 -5.23 -10.51
N ILE A 38 -0.77 -4.33 -10.61
CA ILE A 38 -0.18 -3.65 -9.44
C ILE A 38 -1.25 -2.83 -8.71
N ILE A 39 -2.03 -2.04 -9.45
CA ILE A 39 -3.11 -1.22 -8.89
C ILE A 39 -4.13 -2.12 -8.18
N ARG A 40 -4.56 -3.20 -8.83
CA ARG A 40 -5.53 -4.16 -8.26
C ARG A 40 -5.00 -4.82 -6.98
N MET A 41 -3.74 -5.25 -6.97
CA MET A 41 -3.13 -5.83 -5.77
C MET A 41 -3.01 -4.80 -4.63
N THR A 42 -2.63 -3.56 -4.95
CA THR A 42 -2.58 -2.47 -3.96
C THR A 42 -3.96 -2.18 -3.38
N ASP A 43 -5.00 -2.15 -4.23
CA ASP A 43 -6.39 -1.94 -3.79
C ASP A 43 -6.86 -3.05 -2.86
N GLU A 44 -6.58 -4.31 -3.19
CA GLU A 44 -6.94 -5.45 -2.34
C GLU A 44 -6.28 -5.38 -0.95
N VAL A 45 -4.97 -5.09 -0.90
CA VAL A 45 -4.25 -4.95 0.38
C VAL A 45 -4.79 -3.75 1.16
N TYR A 46 -5.10 -2.65 0.47
CA TYR A 46 -5.68 -1.46 1.09
C TYR A 46 -7.06 -1.74 1.69
N GLU A 47 -7.94 -2.48 1.01
CA GLU A 47 -9.25 -2.88 1.54
C GLU A 47 -9.11 -3.72 2.81
N LYS A 48 -8.21 -4.72 2.80
CA LYS A 48 -7.90 -5.51 3.99
C LYS A 48 -7.38 -4.64 5.15
N MET A 49 -6.62 -3.59 4.86
CA MET A 49 -6.14 -2.63 5.86
C MET A 49 -7.27 -1.74 6.39
N VAL A 50 -8.23 -1.32 5.57
CA VAL A 50 -9.39 -0.54 6.01
C VAL A 50 -10.31 -1.35 6.92
N ILE A 51 -10.47 -2.65 6.65
CA ILE A 51 -11.25 -3.55 7.52
C ILE A 51 -10.62 -3.66 8.91
N GLU A 52 -9.29 -3.79 8.97
CA GLU A 52 -8.56 -3.92 10.24
C GLU A 52 -8.39 -2.57 10.98
N CYS A 53 -8.18 -1.50 10.23
CA CYS A 53 -7.90 -0.15 10.71
C CYS A 53 -8.81 0.85 9.98
N PRO A 54 -10.10 0.95 10.35
CA PRO A 54 -11.06 1.83 9.68
C PRO A 54 -10.64 3.30 9.72
N GLU A 55 -9.79 3.69 10.68
CA GLU A 55 -9.25 5.04 10.82
C GLU A 55 -8.38 5.48 9.62
N ILE A 56 -7.90 4.53 8.79
CA ILE A 56 -7.18 4.84 7.54
C ILE A 56 -8.11 5.52 6.53
N HIS A 57 -9.40 5.14 6.52
CA HIS A 57 -10.40 5.69 5.63
C HIS A 57 -11.13 6.91 6.23
N GLU A 58 -11.20 6.97 7.56
CA GLU A 58 -11.90 8.03 8.29
C GLU A 58 -11.00 9.21 8.65
N ASP A 59 -10.29 9.78 7.66
CA ASP A 59 -9.54 11.01 7.92
C ASP A 59 -10.44 12.25 7.89
N PRO A 60 -10.71 12.93 9.03
CA PRO A 60 -11.49 14.15 9.04
C PRO A 60 -10.82 15.28 8.23
N VAL A 61 -9.51 15.22 7.98
CA VAL A 61 -8.79 16.18 7.13
C VAL A 61 -9.13 15.98 5.65
N GLU A 62 -9.23 14.74 5.17
CA GLU A 62 -9.67 14.44 3.79
C GLU A 62 -11.17 14.74 3.62
N ARG A 63 -12.03 14.42 4.60
CA ARG A 63 -13.48 14.73 4.54
C ARG A 63 -13.79 16.23 4.58
N ARG A 64 -12.94 17.06 5.21
CA ARG A 64 -13.15 18.52 5.33
C ARG A 64 -12.41 19.35 4.28
N GLY A 65 -11.44 18.76 3.57
CA GLY A 65 -10.58 19.42 2.58
C GLY A 65 -11.30 20.02 1.36
N GLN A 66 -12.57 19.70 1.15
CA GLN A 66 -13.38 20.27 0.06
C GLN A 66 -14.00 21.62 0.39
N ARG A 67 -13.91 22.14 1.63
CA ARG A 67 -14.80 23.24 2.05
C ARG A 67 -14.22 24.52 2.63
N ARG A 68 -12.91 24.69 2.87
CA ARG A 68 -12.22 26.01 3.07
C ARG A 68 -10.89 25.81 3.82
N TYR A 69 -10.02 26.81 3.69
CA TYR A 69 -8.80 27.11 4.48
C TYR A 69 -7.53 26.38 4.05
N ARG A 70 -6.35 26.98 4.10
CA ARG A 70 -5.83 28.36 3.97
C ARG A 70 -4.31 28.12 3.87
N LYS A 71 -3.62 28.98 3.13
CA LYS A 71 -2.16 29.08 2.98
C LYS A 71 -1.35 28.68 4.25
N ILE A 72 -0.25 27.94 4.02
CA ILE A 72 0.94 27.71 4.88
C ILE A 72 0.85 26.53 5.87
N GLN A 73 1.36 25.33 5.46
CA GLN A 73 2.16 24.35 6.22
C GLN A 73 1.89 22.88 5.80
N ARG A 74 2.92 22.25 5.21
CA ARG A 74 3.06 20.83 4.81
C ARG A 74 2.02 20.32 3.81
N VAL A 75 2.48 19.66 2.74
CA VAL A 75 1.60 18.88 1.87
C VAL A 75 1.07 17.73 2.72
N PHE A 76 -0.10 17.90 3.33
CA PHE A 76 -0.79 16.85 4.04
C PHE A 76 -1.35 15.89 2.99
N TYR A 77 -0.57 14.84 2.68
CA TYR A 77 -1.12 13.65 2.04
C TYR A 77 -2.03 12.99 3.07
N GLY A 78 -3.32 12.84 2.75
CA GLY A 78 -4.22 12.19 3.69
C GLY A 78 -3.85 10.72 3.89
N ARG A 79 -4.28 10.16 5.02
CA ARG A 79 -3.85 8.83 5.49
C ARG A 79 -4.09 7.73 4.47
N ARG A 80 -5.15 7.85 3.65
CA ARG A 80 -5.45 6.93 2.55
C ARG A 80 -4.31 6.85 1.53
N ARG A 81 -3.83 7.99 1.05
CA ARG A 81 -2.78 8.04 0.02
C ARG A 81 -1.46 7.51 0.56
N LEU A 82 -1.08 7.91 1.78
CA LEU A 82 0.16 7.42 2.40
C LEU A 82 0.15 5.90 2.57
N VAL A 83 -0.95 5.31 3.03
CA VAL A 83 -1.04 3.85 3.19
C VAL A 83 -0.95 3.16 1.83
N ARG A 84 -1.64 3.66 0.80
CA ARG A 84 -1.53 3.11 -0.57
C ARG A 84 -0.11 3.19 -1.12
N ASP A 85 0.58 4.30 -0.90
CA ASP A 85 1.96 4.49 -1.35
C ASP A 85 2.89 3.49 -0.63
N ILE A 86 2.75 3.33 0.70
CA ILE A 86 3.52 2.33 1.47
C ILE A 86 3.27 0.91 0.98
N ILE A 87 2.00 0.54 0.76
CA ILE A 87 1.63 -0.77 0.21
C ILE A 87 2.31 -0.97 -1.15
N THR A 88 2.23 0.02 -2.02
CA THR A 88 2.79 -0.05 -3.38
C THR A 88 4.31 -0.20 -3.34
N ILE A 89 5.01 0.53 -2.47
CA ILE A 89 6.46 0.41 -2.28
C ILE A 89 6.82 -1.02 -1.86
N ILE A 90 6.17 -1.54 -0.81
CA ILE A 90 6.45 -2.89 -0.32
C ILE A 90 6.17 -3.93 -1.41
N LEU A 91 5.04 -3.80 -2.11
CA LEU A 91 4.64 -4.71 -3.18
C LEU A 91 5.64 -4.73 -4.33
N ILE A 92 6.06 -3.55 -4.83
CA ILE A 92 7.05 -3.45 -5.91
C ILE A 92 8.41 -3.99 -5.45
N SER A 93 8.87 -3.64 -4.25
CA SER A 93 10.13 -4.16 -3.70
C SER A 93 10.15 -5.69 -3.68
N GLU A 94 9.01 -6.29 -3.35
CA GLU A 94 8.86 -7.74 -3.24
C GLU A 94 8.75 -8.43 -4.60
N LEU A 95 8.05 -7.83 -5.56
CA LEU A 95 8.01 -8.32 -6.93
C LEU A 95 9.39 -8.23 -7.60
N LEU A 96 10.12 -7.14 -7.39
CA LEU A 96 11.50 -6.98 -7.88
C LEU A 96 12.46 -8.00 -7.24
N ARG A 97 12.34 -8.24 -5.92
CA ARG A 97 13.14 -9.27 -5.22
C ARG A 97 12.92 -10.66 -5.80
N ARG A 98 11.68 -11.00 -6.15
CA ARG A 98 11.33 -12.30 -6.75
C ARG A 98 11.78 -12.41 -8.20
N ARG A 99 11.73 -11.31 -8.96
CA ARG A 99 12.20 -11.26 -10.35
C ARG A 99 13.72 -11.43 -10.43
N ASN A 100 14.46 -10.81 -9.51
CA ASN A 100 15.91 -10.84 -9.49
C ASN A 100 16.44 -11.23 -8.10
N PRO A 101 16.59 -12.53 -7.79
CA PRO A 101 17.05 -13.00 -6.48
C PRO A 101 18.48 -12.55 -6.12
N HIS A 102 19.23 -11.97 -7.06
CA HIS A 102 20.59 -11.47 -6.87
C HIS A 102 20.70 -9.98 -6.56
N VAL A 103 19.59 -9.23 -6.57
CA VAL A 103 19.60 -7.79 -6.29
C VAL A 103 19.07 -7.55 -4.88
N THR A 104 19.97 -7.64 -3.90
CA THR A 104 19.69 -7.24 -2.52
C THR A 104 19.78 -5.71 -2.43
N PHE A 105 18.65 -5.01 -2.44
CA PHE A 105 18.62 -3.60 -2.05
C PHE A 105 18.64 -3.53 -0.52
N LEU A 106 19.82 -3.18 0.03
CA LEU A 106 20.06 -2.80 1.43
C LEU A 106 20.14 -1.27 1.52
#